data_AF-A0A1Y2RBT6-F1
#
_entry.id   AF-A0A1Y2RBT6-F1
#
_cell.length_a   1.000
_cell.length_b   1.000
_cell.length_c   1.000
_cell.angle_alpha   90.00
_cell.angle_beta   90.00
_cell.angle_gamma   90.00
#
_symmetry.space_group_name_H-M   'P 1'
#
loop_
_entity.id
_entity.type
_entity.pdbx_description
1 polymer ?
#
loop_
_entity_poly.entity_id
_entity_poly.type
_entity_poly.pdbx_seq_one_letter_code
_entity_poly.pdbx_strand_id
1 'polypeptide(L)'
;MISIKSTGSFTFAGVLTAIAASLCCITPVIALLAGSSSIAANFSWIEPARPYLIGLSIAVLVFAWYLKLKPTKTNDMDCNCETTKKPSFIQSKTFLGIVTIFAALMMTFPLYAKMFYPKPKVQAATLAVLDNKQQVKFTIQGMTCEGCEEHVNNELSKVSGVLAYKTSYATRSSLVSFDKSKVDAKTIEAAINKTGYKVKSYDFMSANNTGVSFYEAPLVCHAAPSIGCGSKAKFMLVDLEGYNDAVEGAWLNKTGTVVAVKWNTKTDENKKAEIIKTVSTNHNIELTTLAETEAASYAKSFPNSNEWYKGKEVDKLSKEEAGIIAQNTIASYKAKKLIQPSFEKQFQADIEKIYANLFLSISSYKDLTTEAYNKVESQIQQAGEKYVGKGKMPHVELCIASEESCEKDKSCSPGSGKSCCDKN
;
A
#
# COMPACT_ATOMS: atom_id res chain seq x y z
N MET A 1 -51.35 28.14 51.34
CA MET A 1 -51.41 26.69 51.64
C MET A 1 -51.54 25.93 50.33
N ILE A 2 -50.45 25.33 49.84
CA ILE A 2 -50.52 24.15 48.96
C ILE A 2 -49.47 23.20 49.51
N SER A 3 -49.97 22.18 50.21
CA SER A 3 -49.21 21.07 50.78
C SER A 3 -48.87 20.10 49.65
N ILE A 4 -47.58 19.93 49.35
CA ILE A 4 -47.13 18.86 48.45
C ILE A 4 -46.56 17.75 49.33
N LYS A 5 -47.35 16.69 49.41
CA LYS A 5 -47.12 15.43 50.12
C LYS A 5 -45.90 14.72 49.54
N SER A 6 -44.92 14.44 50.39
CA SER A 6 -43.78 13.57 50.10
C SER A 6 -44.25 12.12 49.91
N THR A 7 -43.99 11.55 48.74
CA THR A 7 -44.01 10.10 48.49
C THR A 7 -42.92 9.70 47.50
N GLY A 8 -41.79 9.22 48.03
CA GLY A 8 -41.20 7.94 47.66
C GLY A 8 -40.63 7.67 46.26
N SER A 9 -40.59 8.62 45.31
CA SER A 9 -40.19 8.29 43.92
C SER A 9 -38.78 8.77 43.49
N PHE A 10 -38.16 9.71 44.21
CA PHE A 10 -36.90 10.34 43.76
C PHE A 10 -35.62 9.52 44.00
N THR A 11 -35.66 8.48 44.83
CA THR A 11 -34.46 7.64 45.09
C THR A 11 -34.33 6.48 44.10
N PHE A 12 -35.43 6.02 43.48
CA PHE A 12 -35.37 4.93 42.51
C PHE A 12 -34.76 5.36 41.17
N ALA A 13 -35.06 6.60 40.72
CA ALA A 13 -34.49 7.17 39.51
C ALA A 13 -32.96 7.40 39.60
N GLY A 14 -32.45 7.80 40.78
CA GLY A 14 -31.02 8.00 41.03
C GLY A 14 -30.23 6.68 41.10
N VAL A 15 -30.83 5.63 41.67
CA VAL A 15 -30.21 4.30 41.71
C VAL A 15 -30.20 3.65 40.32
N LEU A 16 -31.28 3.80 39.54
CA LEU A 16 -31.33 3.31 38.16
C LEU A 16 -30.33 4.03 37.24
N THR A 17 -30.16 5.35 37.39
CA THR A 17 -29.15 6.10 36.63
C THR A 17 -27.72 5.75 37.05
N ALA A 18 -27.46 5.52 38.34
CA ALA A 18 -26.16 5.05 38.81
C ALA A 18 -25.83 3.63 38.30
N ILE A 19 -26.82 2.72 38.29
CA ILE A 19 -26.67 1.37 37.76
C ILE A 19 -26.48 1.42 36.23
N ALA A 20 -27.25 2.23 35.51
CA ALA A 20 -27.11 2.42 34.06
C ALA A 20 -25.75 3.04 33.66
N ALA A 21 -25.23 3.98 34.45
CA ALA A 21 -23.88 4.52 34.27
C ALA A 21 -22.78 3.50 34.60
N SER A 22 -22.98 2.68 35.65
CA SER A 22 -22.05 1.60 36.00
C SER A 22 -22.01 0.49 34.95
N LEU A 23 -23.14 0.20 34.30
CA LEU A 23 -23.26 -0.80 33.24
C LEU A 23 -22.34 -0.47 32.05
N CYS A 24 -22.13 0.80 31.71
CA CYS A 24 -21.16 1.18 30.68
C CYS A 24 -19.69 0.86 31.04
N CYS A 25 -19.36 0.69 32.33
CA CYS A 25 -18.00 0.43 32.82
C CYS A 25 -17.77 -1.03 33.27
N ILE A 26 -18.84 -1.72 33.68
CA ILE A 26 -18.81 -3.12 34.11
C ILE A 26 -18.86 -4.08 32.90
N THR A 27 -19.49 -3.66 31.80
CA THR A 27 -19.68 -4.48 30.59
C THR A 27 -18.36 -5.03 30.00
N PRO A 28 -17.24 -4.25 29.91
CA PRO A 28 -15.97 -4.79 29.46
C PRO A 28 -15.39 -5.88 30.37
N VAL A 29 -15.56 -5.75 31.69
CA VAL A 29 -15.06 -6.72 32.68
C VAL A 29 -15.89 -8.00 32.65
N ILE A 30 -17.21 -7.89 32.55
CA ILE A 30 -18.11 -9.05 32.38
C ILE A 30 -17.87 -9.74 31.04
N ALA A 31 -17.66 -8.98 29.95
CA ALA A 31 -17.33 -9.52 28.63
C ALA A 31 -16.01 -10.31 28.64
N LEU A 32 -15.01 -9.83 29.39
CA LEU A 32 -13.73 -10.51 29.56
C LEU A 32 -13.88 -11.84 30.32
N LEU A 33 -14.71 -11.85 31.38
CA LEU A 33 -14.99 -13.06 32.17
C LEU A 33 -15.91 -14.05 31.44
N ALA A 34 -16.81 -13.57 30.58
CA ALA A 34 -17.75 -14.38 29.81
C ALA A 34 -17.18 -14.84 28.45
N GLY A 35 -15.98 -14.41 28.07
CA GLY A 35 -15.34 -14.78 26.80
C GLY A 35 -16.03 -14.26 25.54
N SER A 36 -16.95 -13.31 25.67
CA SER A 36 -17.75 -12.75 24.56
C SER A 36 -17.27 -11.34 24.21
N SER A 37 -16.41 -11.23 23.19
CA SER A 37 -15.69 -10.00 22.81
C SER A 37 -16.51 -8.94 22.06
N SER A 38 -17.82 -9.13 21.86
CA SER A 38 -18.58 -8.41 20.81
C SER A 38 -19.24 -7.08 21.21
N ILE A 39 -19.07 -6.59 22.44
CA ILE A 39 -19.85 -5.44 22.93
C ILE A 39 -19.13 -4.08 22.79
N ALA A 40 -17.82 -4.08 22.51
CA ALA A 40 -17.04 -2.83 22.43
C ALA A 40 -17.44 -1.94 21.23
N ALA A 41 -17.93 -2.52 20.14
CA ALA A 41 -18.30 -1.82 18.90
C ALA A 41 -19.57 -0.97 18.99
N ASN A 42 -20.56 -1.47 19.74
CA ASN A 42 -21.92 -0.91 19.78
C ASN A 42 -22.01 0.41 20.57
N PHE A 43 -20.91 0.85 21.19
CA PHE A 43 -20.85 2.09 21.98
C PHE A 43 -19.97 3.18 21.34
N SER A 44 -19.47 2.99 20.11
CA SER A 44 -18.66 4.02 19.41
C SER A 44 -19.41 5.35 19.23
N TRP A 45 -20.75 5.34 19.20
CA TRP A 45 -21.56 6.56 19.09
C TRP A 45 -21.62 7.40 20.39
N ILE A 46 -21.29 6.81 21.54
CA ILE A 46 -21.22 7.49 22.86
C ILE A 46 -19.85 8.13 23.10
N GLU A 47 -18.86 7.82 22.25
CA GLU A 47 -17.49 8.29 22.37
C GLU A 47 -17.35 9.82 22.51
N PRO A 48 -18.05 10.67 21.72
CA PRO A 48 -17.95 12.13 21.87
C PRO A 48 -18.54 12.63 23.20
N ALA A 49 -19.51 11.90 23.75
CA ALA A 49 -20.20 12.24 25.00
C ALA A 49 -19.45 11.75 26.26
N ARG A 50 -18.45 10.87 26.11
CA ARG A 50 -17.69 10.26 27.21
C ARG A 50 -17.16 11.26 28.26
N PRO A 51 -16.47 12.36 27.91
CA PRO A 51 -15.97 13.30 28.92
C PRO A 51 -17.10 13.99 29.70
N TYR A 52 -18.24 14.24 29.05
CA TYR A 52 -19.41 14.84 29.70
C TYR A 52 -20.07 13.87 30.69
N LEU A 53 -20.18 12.59 30.34
CA LEU A 53 -20.70 11.55 31.24
C LEU A 53 -19.79 11.32 32.45
N ILE A 54 -18.46 11.31 32.23
CA ILE A 54 -17.46 11.28 33.31
C ILE A 54 -17.64 12.49 34.22
N GLY A 55 -17.73 13.71 33.65
CA GLY A 55 -17.94 14.94 34.42
C GLY A 55 -19.24 14.92 35.23
N LEU A 56 -20.34 14.47 34.62
CA LEU A 56 -21.63 14.33 35.30
C LEU A 56 -21.58 13.31 36.44
N SER A 57 -20.90 12.18 36.26
CA SER A 57 -20.72 11.18 37.30
C SER A 57 -19.94 11.71 38.51
N ILE A 58 -18.85 12.46 38.25
CA ILE A 58 -18.06 13.11 39.31
C ILE A 58 -18.90 14.16 40.03
N ALA A 59 -19.66 14.99 39.29
CA ALA A 59 -20.53 16.00 39.87
C ALA A 59 -21.60 15.39 40.79
N VAL A 60 -22.26 14.29 40.36
CA VAL A 60 -23.26 13.59 41.18
C VAL A 60 -22.63 12.96 42.42
N LEU A 61 -21.44 12.35 42.31
CA LEU A 61 -20.73 11.77 43.45
C LEU A 61 -20.29 12.85 44.45
N VAL A 62 -19.78 13.98 43.97
CA VAL A 62 -19.42 15.14 44.80
C VAL A 62 -20.66 15.71 45.50
N PHE A 63 -21.78 15.84 44.78
CA PHE A 63 -23.04 16.31 45.34
C PHE A 63 -23.60 15.35 46.40
N ALA A 64 -23.50 14.04 46.18
CA ALA A 64 -23.90 13.01 47.15
C ALA A 64 -23.05 13.06 48.43
N TRP A 65 -21.72 13.24 48.29
CA TRP A 65 -20.82 13.46 49.43
C TRP A 65 -21.14 14.76 50.16
N TYR A 66 -21.43 15.84 49.44
CA TYR A 66 -21.84 17.12 50.02
C TYR A 66 -23.12 16.99 50.85
N LEU A 67 -24.17 16.32 50.32
CA LEU A 67 -25.40 16.07 51.06
C LEU A 67 -25.18 15.18 52.30
N LYS A 68 -24.22 14.25 52.26
CA LYS A 68 -23.93 13.34 53.38
C LYS A 68 -23.00 13.94 54.44
N LEU A 69 -22.13 14.86 54.07
CA LEU A 69 -21.18 15.55 54.96
C LEU A 69 -21.76 16.84 55.55
N LYS A 70 -22.81 17.42 54.95
CA LYS A 70 -23.48 18.58 55.52
C LYS A 70 -24.08 18.19 56.88
N PRO A 71 -23.67 18.85 57.98
CA PRO A 71 -24.19 18.53 59.30
C PRO A 71 -25.68 18.88 59.33
N THR A 72 -26.52 17.88 59.59
CA THR A 72 -27.93 18.13 59.94
C THR A 72 -27.91 18.91 61.25
N LYS A 73 -28.40 20.15 61.24
CA LYS A 73 -28.68 20.85 62.50
C LYS A 73 -29.76 20.05 63.22
N THR A 74 -29.36 19.31 64.24
CA THR A 74 -30.25 18.74 65.24
C THR A 74 -30.82 19.90 66.04
N ASN A 75 -32.03 20.32 65.72
CA ASN A 75 -32.88 20.97 66.71
C ASN A 75 -33.55 19.84 67.50
N ASP A 76 -33.02 19.59 68.68
CA ASP A 76 -33.74 19.12 69.87
C ASP A 76 -35.10 19.84 70.00
N MET A 77 -36.24 19.28 70.40
CA MET A 77 -36.63 17.99 70.96
C MET A 77 -38.11 17.74 70.59
N ASP A 78 -38.51 16.48 70.32
CA ASP A 78 -39.76 15.97 70.89
C ASP A 78 -39.80 14.44 70.90
N CYS A 79 -40.39 13.90 71.95
CA CYS A 79 -40.35 12.52 72.38
C CYS A 79 -41.21 11.57 71.54
N ASN A 80 -40.72 10.33 71.46
CA ASN A 80 -41.48 9.08 71.41
C ASN A 80 -42.25 8.73 70.12
N CYS A 81 -41.58 8.00 69.22
CA CYS A 81 -42.12 6.76 68.63
C CYS A 81 -41.01 6.01 67.91
N GLU A 82 -40.78 4.77 68.32
CA GLU A 82 -39.93 3.84 67.60
C GLU A 82 -40.44 3.61 66.18
N THR A 83 -39.59 3.89 65.19
CA THR A 83 -39.33 2.90 64.14
C THR A 83 -37.83 2.93 63.88
N THR A 84 -37.10 2.01 64.49
CA THR A 84 -35.71 1.72 64.09
C THR A 84 -35.72 1.08 62.70
N LYS A 85 -35.91 1.87 61.64
CA LYS A 85 -35.32 1.52 60.36
C LYS A 85 -33.83 1.80 60.50
N LYS A 86 -33.06 0.77 60.88
CA LYS A 86 -31.61 0.75 60.66
C LYS A 86 -31.38 1.36 59.28
N PRO A 87 -30.55 2.41 59.13
CA PRO A 87 -30.32 2.98 57.82
C PRO A 87 -29.89 1.83 56.91
N SER A 88 -30.63 1.63 55.82
CA SER A 88 -30.34 0.58 54.84
C SER A 88 -28.86 0.67 54.49
N PHE A 89 -28.18 -0.47 54.30
CA PHE A 89 -26.74 -0.51 53.99
C PHE A 89 -26.35 0.47 52.87
N ILE A 90 -27.26 0.70 51.91
CA ILE A 90 -27.14 1.63 50.78
C ILE A 90 -27.02 3.12 51.21
N GLN A 91 -27.54 3.49 52.38
CA GLN A 91 -27.49 4.87 52.92
C GLN A 91 -26.29 5.11 53.84
N SER A 92 -25.41 4.12 54.02
CA SER A 92 -24.22 4.22 54.87
C SER A 92 -23.07 4.98 54.19
N LYS A 93 -22.19 5.59 54.99
CA LYS A 93 -20.96 6.24 54.49
C LYS A 93 -19.99 5.20 53.90
N THR A 94 -20.02 3.96 54.40
CA THR A 94 -19.22 2.84 53.91
C THR A 94 -19.64 2.43 52.50
N PHE A 95 -20.94 2.33 52.22
CA PHE A 95 -21.43 2.05 50.87
C PHE A 95 -21.05 3.14 49.86
N LEU A 96 -21.24 4.42 50.22
CA LEU A 96 -20.83 5.53 49.36
C LEU A 96 -19.31 5.54 49.11
N GLY A 97 -18.52 5.21 50.14
CA GLY A 97 -17.06 5.04 50.01
C GLY A 97 -16.67 3.90 49.05
N ILE A 98 -17.32 2.73 49.17
CA ILE A 98 -17.07 1.58 48.29
C ILE A 98 -17.39 1.94 46.83
N VAL A 99 -18.53 2.58 46.57
CA VAL A 99 -18.92 3.02 45.21
C VAL A 99 -17.92 4.04 44.66
N THR A 100 -17.43 4.96 45.49
CA THR A 100 -16.43 5.97 45.08
C THR A 100 -15.09 5.30 44.72
N ILE A 101 -14.61 4.36 45.53
CA ILE A 101 -13.37 3.60 45.28
C ILE A 101 -13.51 2.76 44.01
N PHE A 102 -14.65 2.06 43.85
CA PHE A 102 -14.92 1.25 42.67
C PHE A 102 -14.98 2.11 41.40
N ALA A 103 -15.65 3.27 41.45
CA ALA A 103 -15.70 4.20 40.32
C ALA A 103 -14.31 4.75 39.96
N ALA A 104 -13.48 5.09 40.94
CA ALA A 104 -12.11 5.53 40.72
C ALA A 104 -11.23 4.41 40.12
N LEU A 105 -11.39 3.18 40.60
CA LEU A 105 -10.69 2.00 40.08
C LEU A 105 -11.12 1.69 38.63
N MET A 106 -12.40 1.84 38.30
CA MET A 106 -12.89 1.67 36.92
C MET A 106 -12.46 2.81 35.99
N MET A 107 -12.41 4.06 36.46
CA MET A 107 -11.88 5.19 35.66
C MET A 107 -10.40 5.04 35.32
N THR A 108 -9.64 4.43 36.22
CA THR A 108 -8.22 4.15 36.02
C THR A 108 -7.95 2.84 35.28
N PHE A 109 -9.00 2.09 34.88
CA PHE A 109 -8.89 0.85 34.09
C PHE A 109 -7.96 0.94 32.88
N PRO A 110 -8.02 2.01 32.05
CA PRO A 110 -7.12 2.13 30.91
C PRO A 110 -5.63 2.04 31.30
N LEU A 111 -5.26 2.47 32.52
CA LEU A 111 -3.87 2.53 32.97
C LEU A 111 -3.31 1.17 33.42
N TYR A 112 -4.15 0.25 33.91
CA TYR A 112 -3.71 -1.07 34.36
C TYR A 112 -4.16 -2.22 33.45
N ALA A 113 -4.93 -1.95 32.39
CA ALA A 113 -5.36 -2.95 31.42
C ALA A 113 -4.18 -3.77 30.85
N LYS A 114 -3.01 -3.15 30.65
CA LYS A 114 -1.78 -3.81 30.18
C LYS A 114 -1.31 -4.98 31.06
N MET A 115 -1.75 -5.05 32.33
CA MET A 115 -1.43 -6.18 33.23
C MET A 115 -2.25 -7.45 32.90
N PHE A 116 -3.41 -7.30 32.26
CA PHE A 116 -4.34 -8.40 31.97
C PHE A 116 -4.20 -8.96 30.55
N TYR A 117 -3.50 -8.25 29.65
CA TYR A 117 -3.23 -8.73 28.30
C TYR A 117 -1.83 -9.36 28.21
N PRO A 118 -1.67 -10.54 27.60
CA PRO A 118 -0.36 -11.16 27.43
C PRO A 118 0.55 -10.26 26.59
N LYS A 119 1.80 -10.07 27.04
CA LYS A 119 2.79 -9.26 26.32
C LYS A 119 2.90 -9.72 24.85
N PRO A 120 2.90 -8.79 23.87
CA PRO A 120 3.03 -9.16 22.47
C PRO A 120 4.30 -9.98 22.26
N LYS A 121 4.13 -11.19 21.72
CA LYS A 121 5.25 -12.06 21.34
C LYS A 121 5.92 -11.46 20.10
N VAL A 122 6.83 -10.51 20.29
CA VAL A 122 7.77 -10.12 19.24
C VAL A 122 8.84 -11.20 19.19
N GLN A 123 8.60 -12.24 18.39
CA GLN A 123 9.61 -13.25 18.08
C GLN A 123 10.61 -12.65 17.10
N ALA A 124 11.52 -11.83 17.63
CA ALA A 124 12.60 -11.22 16.86
C ALA A 124 13.64 -12.24 16.35
N ALA A 125 13.60 -13.50 16.81
CA ALA A 125 14.64 -14.50 16.55
C ALA A 125 14.37 -15.45 15.36
N THR A 126 13.27 -15.31 14.62
CA THR A 126 12.99 -16.15 13.43
C THR A 126 12.87 -15.33 12.14
N LEU A 127 13.39 -14.10 12.15
CA LEU A 127 13.18 -13.10 11.11
C LEU A 127 14.11 -13.21 9.88
N ALA A 128 14.96 -14.23 9.79
CA ALA A 128 16.01 -14.29 8.77
C ALA A 128 15.86 -15.37 7.67
N VAL A 129 14.83 -16.22 7.65
CA VAL A 129 14.80 -17.36 6.69
C VAL A 129 13.41 -17.69 6.11
N LEU A 130 12.52 -16.71 5.89
CA LEU A 130 11.23 -16.98 5.20
C LEU A 130 11.02 -16.00 4.05
N ASP A 131 11.20 -16.51 2.84
CA ASP A 131 11.00 -15.84 1.54
C ASP A 131 9.52 -15.45 1.27
N ASN A 132 8.61 -15.81 2.18
CA ASN A 132 7.14 -15.64 2.05
C ASN A 132 6.53 -14.68 3.09
N LYS A 133 7.34 -13.82 3.72
CA LYS A 133 6.85 -12.84 4.70
C LYS A 133 6.26 -11.60 4.02
N GLN A 134 5.07 -11.18 4.45
CA GLN A 134 4.40 -9.98 3.95
C GLN A 134 3.97 -9.09 5.12
N GLN A 135 3.95 -7.77 4.91
CA GLN A 135 3.52 -6.80 5.92
C GLN A 135 2.34 -5.97 5.38
N VAL A 136 1.37 -5.68 6.24
CA VAL A 136 0.17 -4.90 5.92
C VAL A 136 -0.11 -3.92 7.04
N LYS A 137 -0.51 -2.71 6.70
CA LYS A 137 -1.06 -1.73 7.61
C LYS A 137 -2.57 -1.66 7.42
N PHE A 138 -3.31 -2.06 8.45
CA PHE A 138 -4.76 -1.92 8.52
C PHE A 138 -5.13 -0.58 9.15
N THR A 139 -6.04 0.16 8.52
CA THR A 139 -6.67 1.34 9.11
C THR A 139 -7.99 0.93 9.77
N ILE A 140 -8.10 1.13 11.08
CA ILE A 140 -9.18 0.56 11.91
C ILE A 140 -9.98 1.69 12.56
N GLN A 141 -11.28 1.70 12.31
CA GLN A 141 -12.24 2.60 12.93
C GLN A 141 -12.82 2.00 14.23
N GLY A 142 -12.99 2.86 15.24
CA GLY A 142 -13.58 2.50 16.54
C GLY A 142 -12.56 2.16 17.63
N MET A 143 -11.26 2.29 17.37
CA MET A 143 -10.22 2.22 18.42
C MET A 143 -10.01 3.58 19.07
N THR A 144 -10.16 3.65 20.40
CA THR A 144 -10.33 4.93 21.11
C THR A 144 -9.46 5.05 22.36
N CYS A 145 -8.84 3.95 22.79
CA CYS A 145 -7.95 3.91 23.95
C CYS A 145 -6.94 2.76 23.85
N GLU A 146 -5.94 2.75 24.75
CA GLU A 146 -4.95 1.67 24.86
C GLU A 146 -5.60 0.28 25.06
N GLY A 147 -6.72 0.21 25.77
CA GLY A 147 -7.44 -1.07 25.94
C GLY A 147 -8.02 -1.62 24.63
N CYS A 148 -8.39 -0.75 23.68
CA CYS A 148 -8.85 -1.17 22.35
C CYS A 148 -7.71 -1.72 21.51
N GLU A 149 -6.52 -1.12 21.64
CA GLU A 149 -5.31 -1.60 20.99
C GLU A 149 -4.95 -3.02 21.44
N GLU A 150 -4.99 -3.27 22.75
CA GLU A 150 -4.67 -4.59 23.29
C GLU A 150 -5.71 -5.66 22.93
N HIS A 151 -6.99 -5.27 22.82
CA HIS A 151 -8.03 -6.18 22.34
C HIS A 151 -7.76 -6.65 20.89
N VAL A 152 -7.36 -5.73 20.00
CA VAL A 152 -6.98 -6.06 18.62
C VAL A 152 -5.71 -6.91 18.58
N ASN A 153 -4.69 -6.53 19.35
CA ASN A 153 -3.44 -7.30 19.48
C ASN A 153 -3.71 -8.75 19.93
N ASN A 154 -4.61 -8.94 20.91
CA ASN A 154 -4.98 -10.24 21.42
C ASN A 154 -5.67 -11.11 20.36
N GLU A 155 -6.60 -10.55 19.57
CA GLU A 155 -7.23 -11.31 18.47
C GLU A 155 -6.23 -11.65 17.36
N LEU A 156 -5.35 -10.71 16.98
CA LEU A 156 -4.29 -10.97 15.99
C LEU A 156 -3.31 -12.06 16.43
N SER A 157 -3.04 -12.17 17.73
CA SER A 157 -2.18 -13.21 18.30
C SER A 157 -2.71 -14.64 18.13
N LYS A 158 -4.02 -14.79 17.94
CA LYS A 158 -4.71 -16.08 17.78
C LYS A 158 -4.75 -16.54 16.32
N VAL A 159 -4.41 -15.66 15.37
CA VAL A 159 -4.45 -15.95 13.94
C VAL A 159 -3.19 -16.74 13.55
N SER A 160 -3.38 -18.01 13.18
CA SER A 160 -2.30 -18.84 12.66
C SER A 160 -1.71 -18.23 11.39
N GLY A 161 -0.38 -18.08 11.33
CA GLY A 161 0.32 -17.44 10.22
C GLY A 161 0.69 -15.97 10.46
N VAL A 162 0.16 -15.33 11.50
CA VAL A 162 0.64 -14.00 11.94
C VAL A 162 1.96 -14.16 12.70
N LEU A 163 2.98 -13.42 12.26
CA LEU A 163 4.35 -13.49 12.79
C LEU A 163 4.64 -12.34 13.77
N ALA A 164 4.11 -11.15 13.49
CA ALA A 164 4.25 -9.99 14.35
C ALA A 164 3.09 -9.01 14.13
N TYR A 165 2.73 -8.25 15.14
CA TYR A 165 1.72 -7.22 15.05
C TYR A 165 2.06 -6.04 15.98
N LYS A 166 1.66 -4.84 15.57
CA LYS A 166 1.74 -3.62 16.38
C LYS A 166 0.55 -2.74 16.06
N THR A 167 -0.41 -2.69 16.97
CA THR A 167 -1.57 -1.80 16.88
C THR A 167 -1.24 -0.47 17.57
N SER A 168 -1.88 0.61 17.15
CA SER A 168 -1.78 1.93 17.77
C SER A 168 -3.16 2.58 17.75
N TYR A 169 -3.73 2.83 18.93
CA TYR A 169 -5.00 3.55 19.03
C TYR A 169 -4.86 5.02 18.59
N ALA A 170 -3.71 5.64 18.86
CA ALA A 170 -3.42 7.03 18.51
C ALA A 170 -3.45 7.25 16.98
N THR A 171 -2.87 6.32 16.23
CA THR A 171 -2.83 6.37 14.76
C THR A 171 -3.96 5.57 14.10
N ARG A 172 -4.90 5.02 14.89
CA ARG A 172 -6.03 4.20 14.43
C ARG A 172 -5.64 3.13 13.40
N SER A 173 -4.49 2.48 13.62
CA SER A 173 -3.94 1.53 12.67
C SER A 173 -3.25 0.35 13.33
N SER A 174 -3.19 -0.77 12.62
CA SER A 174 -2.45 -1.97 13.03
C SER A 174 -1.51 -2.43 11.93
N LEU A 175 -0.23 -2.54 12.27
CA LEU A 175 0.82 -3.08 11.41
C LEU A 175 0.97 -4.56 11.68
N VAL A 176 0.69 -5.41 10.69
CA VAL A 176 0.69 -6.87 10.83
C VAL A 176 1.68 -7.47 9.83
N SER A 177 2.56 -8.33 10.32
CA SER A 177 3.46 -9.16 9.51
C SER A 177 3.00 -10.61 9.57
N PHE A 178 2.85 -11.26 8.43
CA PHE A 178 2.34 -12.62 8.34
C PHE A 178 3.03 -13.42 7.24
N ASP A 179 2.87 -14.73 7.30
CA ASP A 179 3.31 -15.69 6.29
C ASP A 179 2.20 -15.85 5.23
N LYS A 180 2.47 -15.38 4.00
CA LYS A 180 1.51 -15.41 2.88
C LYS A 180 1.10 -16.84 2.51
N SER A 181 1.91 -17.85 2.82
CA SER A 181 1.57 -19.25 2.55
C SER A 181 0.55 -19.83 3.54
N LYS A 182 0.34 -19.18 4.69
CA LYS A 182 -0.53 -19.68 5.78
C LYS A 182 -1.79 -18.86 5.97
N VAL A 183 -1.73 -17.56 5.71
CA VAL A 183 -2.86 -16.63 5.92
C VAL A 183 -2.80 -15.47 4.95
N ASP A 184 -3.96 -14.92 4.60
CA ASP A 184 -4.10 -13.75 3.73
C ASP A 184 -4.59 -12.51 4.50
N ALA A 185 -4.46 -11.34 3.86
CA ALA A 185 -4.87 -10.08 4.48
C ALA A 185 -6.38 -10.04 4.78
N LYS A 186 -7.21 -10.73 3.99
CA LYS A 186 -8.67 -10.77 4.15
C LYS A 186 -9.08 -11.56 5.40
N THR A 187 -8.37 -12.64 5.72
CA THR A 187 -8.57 -13.43 6.94
C THR A 187 -8.16 -12.61 8.17
N ILE A 188 -7.06 -11.86 8.07
CA ILE A 188 -6.61 -10.96 9.14
C ILE A 188 -7.61 -9.82 9.35
N GLU A 189 -8.13 -9.23 8.26
CA GLU A 189 -9.22 -8.25 8.31
C GLU A 189 -10.46 -8.83 9.00
N ALA A 190 -10.86 -10.06 8.67
CA ALA A 190 -12.01 -10.71 9.31
C ALA A 190 -11.79 -10.92 10.82
N ALA A 191 -10.57 -11.28 11.24
CA ALA A 191 -10.21 -11.40 12.65
C ALA A 191 -10.29 -10.05 13.37
N ILE A 192 -9.82 -8.96 12.74
CA ILE A 192 -9.97 -7.61 13.29
C ILE A 192 -11.46 -7.25 13.38
N ASN A 193 -12.24 -7.50 12.34
CA ASN A 193 -13.67 -7.19 12.33
C ASN A 193 -14.47 -7.99 13.40
N LYS A 194 -14.00 -9.17 13.81
CA LYS A 194 -14.60 -10.00 14.87
C LYS A 194 -14.53 -9.36 16.26
N THR A 195 -13.54 -8.49 16.51
CA THR A 195 -13.46 -7.66 17.74
C THR A 195 -14.63 -6.66 17.84
N GLY A 196 -15.32 -6.43 16.73
CA GLY A 196 -16.36 -5.43 16.58
C GLY A 196 -15.84 -4.07 16.03
N TYR A 197 -14.53 -3.86 15.92
CA TYR A 197 -13.99 -2.72 15.16
C TYR A 197 -14.19 -2.90 13.65
N LYS A 198 -14.03 -1.82 12.88
CA LYS A 198 -14.19 -1.84 11.41
C LYS A 198 -12.90 -1.47 10.71
N VAL A 199 -12.36 -2.38 9.90
CA VAL A 199 -11.29 -2.05 8.96
C VAL A 199 -11.88 -1.15 7.86
N LYS A 200 -11.30 0.04 7.66
CA LYS A 200 -11.68 0.96 6.57
C LYS A 200 -10.91 0.68 5.29
N SER A 201 -9.63 0.41 5.44
CA SER A 201 -8.71 0.10 4.36
C SER A 201 -7.54 -0.70 4.91
N TYR A 202 -6.84 -1.40 4.04
CA TYR A 202 -5.54 -1.96 4.35
C TYR A 202 -4.60 -1.78 3.17
N ASP A 203 -3.37 -1.43 3.49
CA ASP A 203 -2.31 -1.21 2.52
C ASP A 203 -1.21 -2.22 2.80
N PHE A 204 -0.84 -3.01 1.79
CA PHE A 204 0.36 -3.83 1.87
C PHE A 204 1.55 -2.91 2.07
N MET A 205 2.16 -3.00 3.25
CA MET A 205 3.44 -2.36 3.50
C MET A 205 4.42 -3.13 2.65
N SER A 206 4.87 -2.50 1.56
CA SER A 206 5.86 -3.10 0.70
C SER A 206 7.11 -3.32 1.54
N ALA A 207 7.31 -4.57 1.95
CA ALA A 207 8.57 -5.03 2.52
C ALA A 207 9.66 -5.10 1.44
N ASN A 208 9.43 -4.62 0.20
CA ASN A 208 10.33 -4.85 -0.93
C ASN A 208 10.79 -3.61 -1.72
N ASN A 209 10.61 -2.38 -1.24
CA ASN A 209 11.26 -1.20 -1.86
C ASN A 209 12.16 -0.40 -0.92
N THR A 210 12.64 -1.00 0.17
CA THR A 210 13.78 -0.38 0.88
C THR A 210 15.01 -0.53 -0.01
N GLY A 211 15.55 0.60 -0.47
CA GLY A 211 16.71 0.62 -1.36
C GLY A 211 16.41 0.55 -2.85
N VAL A 212 15.15 0.72 -3.30
CA VAL A 212 14.85 0.86 -4.74
C VAL A 212 14.62 2.33 -5.07
N SER A 213 15.38 2.85 -6.03
CA SER A 213 15.18 4.19 -6.59
C SER A 213 14.58 4.07 -7.98
N PHE A 214 13.66 4.96 -8.31
CA PHE A 214 13.02 5.02 -9.62
C PHE A 214 13.46 6.28 -10.36
N TYR A 215 13.76 6.12 -11.64
CA TYR A 215 14.25 7.17 -12.52
C TYR A 215 13.39 7.22 -13.76
N GLU A 216 12.97 8.42 -14.17
CA GLU A 216 12.42 8.65 -15.49
C GLU A 216 13.52 8.40 -16.54
N ALA A 217 13.16 7.73 -17.63
CA ALA A 217 14.08 7.35 -18.69
C ALA A 217 13.43 7.50 -20.08
N PRO A 218 14.12 8.11 -21.06
CA PRO A 218 13.66 8.23 -22.44
C PRO A 218 14.02 6.97 -23.24
N LEU A 219 13.50 5.83 -22.80
CA LEU A 219 13.78 4.51 -23.37
C LEU A 219 12.56 3.91 -24.09
N VAL A 220 11.70 4.75 -24.67
CA VAL A 220 10.55 4.34 -25.47
C VAL A 220 10.99 4.02 -26.92
N CYS A 221 10.45 2.98 -27.53
CA CYS A 221 10.67 2.68 -28.95
C CYS A 221 9.92 3.68 -29.84
N HIS A 222 10.61 4.36 -30.76
CA HIS A 222 9.93 5.22 -31.75
C HIS A 222 9.01 4.42 -32.69
N ALA A 223 9.41 3.22 -33.08
CA ALA A 223 8.62 2.36 -33.96
C ALA A 223 7.46 1.64 -33.23
N ALA A 224 7.50 1.61 -31.89
CA ALA A 224 6.52 0.97 -31.03
C ALA A 224 6.31 1.76 -29.72
N PRO A 225 5.60 2.92 -29.75
CA PRO A 225 5.56 3.86 -28.62
C PRO A 225 4.92 3.32 -27.32
N SER A 226 4.27 2.16 -27.38
CA SER A 226 3.64 1.51 -26.23
C SER A 226 4.59 0.60 -25.43
N ILE A 227 5.82 0.40 -25.90
CA ILE A 227 6.81 -0.49 -25.26
C ILE A 227 8.20 0.16 -25.17
N GLY A 228 8.99 -0.34 -24.23
CA GLY A 228 10.36 0.09 -24.02
C GLY A 228 11.35 -0.52 -25.02
N CYS A 229 12.33 0.28 -25.40
CA CYS A 229 13.40 -0.04 -26.33
C CYS A 229 14.45 -0.93 -25.67
N GLY A 230 14.23 -2.24 -25.78
CA GLY A 230 15.12 -3.23 -25.19
C GLY A 230 16.53 -3.18 -25.77
N SER A 231 16.68 -2.87 -27.06
CA SER A 231 17.97 -2.74 -27.75
C SER A 231 18.80 -1.57 -27.21
N LYS A 232 18.15 -0.48 -26.78
CA LYS A 232 18.81 0.67 -26.15
C LYS A 232 19.02 0.46 -24.65
N ALA A 233 18.03 -0.11 -23.95
CA ALA A 233 18.04 -0.28 -22.51
C ALA A 233 18.99 -1.39 -22.02
N LYS A 234 19.18 -2.46 -22.81
CA LYS A 234 19.98 -3.64 -22.42
C LYS A 234 21.35 -3.27 -21.88
N PHE A 235 22.09 -2.45 -22.60
CA PHE A 235 23.48 -2.11 -22.26
C PHE A 235 23.55 -1.22 -21.02
N MET A 236 22.66 -0.24 -20.91
CA MET A 236 22.57 0.63 -19.74
C MET A 236 22.21 -0.16 -18.47
N LEU A 237 21.26 -1.09 -18.56
CA LEU A 237 20.88 -1.94 -17.42
C LEU A 237 22.00 -2.90 -17.01
N VAL A 238 22.69 -3.51 -17.98
CA VAL A 238 23.84 -4.38 -17.70
C VAL A 238 25.01 -3.60 -17.11
N ASP A 239 25.25 -2.36 -17.56
CA ASP A 239 26.28 -1.47 -17.00
C ASP A 239 25.96 -1.09 -15.55
N LEU A 240 24.71 -0.75 -15.23
CA LEU A 240 24.25 -0.55 -13.85
C LEU A 240 24.50 -1.78 -12.99
N GLU A 241 24.13 -2.97 -13.47
CA GLU A 241 24.36 -4.25 -12.78
C GLU A 241 25.85 -4.61 -12.66
N GLY A 242 26.74 -3.97 -13.43
CA GLY A 242 28.19 -4.13 -13.33
C GLY A 242 28.78 -3.60 -12.02
N TYR A 243 28.12 -2.65 -11.36
CA TYR A 243 28.50 -2.11 -10.06
C TYR A 243 28.07 -3.04 -8.91
N ASN A 244 28.60 -4.27 -8.89
CA ASN A 244 28.18 -5.36 -7.99
C ASN A 244 28.25 -5.03 -6.49
N ASP A 245 29.08 -4.08 -6.10
CA ASP A 245 29.23 -3.63 -4.72
C ASP A 245 28.13 -2.63 -4.29
N ALA A 246 27.46 -2.00 -5.27
CA ALA A 246 26.49 -0.93 -5.05
C ALA A 246 25.08 -1.24 -5.56
N VAL A 247 24.93 -2.01 -6.65
CA VAL A 247 23.68 -2.30 -7.36
C VAL A 247 23.37 -3.79 -7.28
N GLU A 248 22.19 -4.13 -6.77
CA GLU A 248 21.67 -5.51 -6.72
C GLU A 248 20.91 -5.89 -8.00
N GLY A 249 20.36 -4.90 -8.69
CA GLY A 249 19.69 -5.11 -9.98
C GLY A 249 19.19 -3.80 -10.59
N ALA A 250 18.98 -3.84 -11.90
CA ALA A 250 18.34 -2.76 -12.63
C ALA A 250 17.24 -3.31 -13.55
N TRP A 251 16.11 -2.60 -13.62
CA TRP A 251 14.95 -3.00 -14.42
C TRP A 251 14.44 -1.82 -15.25
N LEU A 252 13.93 -2.12 -16.43
CA LEU A 252 13.09 -1.21 -17.23
C LEU A 252 11.62 -1.61 -17.07
N ASN A 253 10.73 -0.65 -16.92
CA ASN A 253 9.30 -0.93 -17.00
C ASN A 253 8.86 -1.26 -18.44
N LYS A 254 7.72 -1.92 -18.62
CA LYS A 254 7.25 -2.37 -19.95
C LYS A 254 7.19 -1.24 -20.98
N THR A 255 6.79 -0.04 -20.57
CA THR A 255 6.62 1.11 -21.47
C THR A 255 7.93 1.83 -21.78
N GLY A 256 9.03 1.51 -21.08
CA GLY A 256 10.33 2.16 -21.29
C GLY A 256 10.45 3.58 -20.76
N THR A 257 9.56 3.98 -19.86
CA THR A 257 9.51 5.34 -19.29
C THR A 257 10.19 5.44 -17.93
N VAL A 258 10.40 4.29 -17.25
CA VAL A 258 10.98 4.25 -15.90
C VAL A 258 11.99 3.14 -15.76
N VAL A 259 13.13 3.49 -15.17
CA VAL A 259 14.16 2.57 -14.71
C VAL A 259 14.09 2.45 -13.20
N ALA A 260 14.06 1.23 -12.68
CA ALA A 260 14.19 0.96 -11.25
C ALA A 260 15.58 0.41 -10.98
N VAL A 261 16.27 0.95 -9.97
CA VAL A 261 17.57 0.46 -9.51
C VAL A 261 17.43 0.03 -8.06
N LYS A 262 17.71 -1.25 -7.80
CA LYS A 262 17.80 -1.78 -6.44
C LYS A 262 19.24 -1.65 -5.96
N TRP A 263 19.43 -0.86 -4.93
CA TRP A 263 20.73 -0.57 -4.32
C TRP A 263 21.04 -1.52 -3.18
N ASN A 264 22.31 -1.82 -3.01
CA ASN A 264 22.81 -2.45 -1.80
C ASN A 264 22.55 -1.54 -0.59
N THR A 265 22.15 -2.14 0.54
CA THR A 265 21.90 -1.44 1.82
C THR A 265 23.05 -0.56 2.32
N LYS A 266 24.29 -0.81 1.88
CA LYS A 266 25.49 -0.06 2.27
C LYS A 266 25.83 1.11 1.33
N THR A 267 25.14 1.25 0.21
CA THR A 267 25.42 2.30 -0.78
C THR A 267 24.87 3.64 -0.31
N ASP A 268 25.74 4.63 -0.13
CA ASP A 268 25.36 5.99 0.23
C ASP A 268 24.84 6.80 -0.97
N GLU A 269 24.13 7.90 -0.69
CA GLU A 269 23.48 8.73 -1.71
C GLU A 269 24.45 9.38 -2.71
N ASN A 270 25.68 9.73 -2.29
CA ASN A 270 26.65 10.34 -3.21
C ASN A 270 27.11 9.30 -4.23
N LYS A 271 27.41 8.09 -3.78
CA LYS A 271 27.78 6.98 -4.66
C LYS A 271 26.65 6.60 -5.62
N LYS A 272 25.40 6.60 -5.17
CA LYS A 272 24.22 6.41 -6.06
C LYS A 272 24.19 7.46 -7.16
N ALA A 273 24.30 8.74 -6.80
CA ALA A 273 24.26 9.85 -7.75
C ALA A 273 25.42 9.79 -8.76
N GLU A 274 26.63 9.42 -8.31
CA GLU A 274 27.80 9.24 -9.18
C GLU A 274 27.60 8.11 -10.20
N ILE A 275 27.11 6.95 -9.75
CA ILE A 275 26.85 5.80 -10.63
C ILE A 275 25.81 6.17 -11.69
N ILE A 276 24.67 6.76 -11.28
CA ILE A 276 23.61 7.16 -12.20
C ILE A 276 24.14 8.16 -13.22
N LYS A 277 24.87 9.21 -12.78
CA LYS A 277 25.46 10.19 -13.68
C LYS A 277 26.44 9.57 -14.68
N THR A 278 27.28 8.64 -14.23
CA THR A 278 28.28 7.97 -15.06
C THR A 278 27.61 7.12 -16.13
N VAL A 279 26.66 6.27 -15.74
CA VAL A 279 25.91 5.43 -16.69
C VAL A 279 25.11 6.30 -17.67
N SER A 280 24.41 7.33 -17.18
CA SER A 280 23.67 8.26 -18.04
C SER A 280 24.54 8.89 -19.12
N THR A 281 25.75 9.30 -18.75
CA THR A 281 26.73 9.90 -19.69
C THR A 281 27.24 8.86 -20.69
N ASN A 282 27.61 7.67 -20.23
CA ASN A 282 28.18 6.61 -21.07
C ASN A 282 27.22 6.16 -22.18
N HIS A 283 25.93 6.11 -21.87
CA HIS A 283 24.89 5.64 -22.80
C HIS A 283 24.11 6.76 -23.48
N ASN A 284 24.41 8.03 -23.17
CA ASN A 284 23.65 9.20 -23.64
C ASN A 284 22.15 9.08 -23.34
N ILE A 285 21.82 8.72 -22.08
CA ILE A 285 20.45 8.54 -21.59
C ILE A 285 20.32 9.30 -20.28
N GLU A 286 19.51 10.35 -20.27
CA GLU A 286 19.20 11.10 -19.06
C GLU A 286 18.33 10.26 -18.12
N LEU A 287 18.76 10.11 -16.86
CA LEU A 287 18.01 9.44 -15.81
C LEU A 287 17.68 10.45 -14.72
N THR A 288 16.41 10.79 -14.60
CA THR A 288 15.93 11.81 -13.65
C THR A 288 15.23 11.14 -12.49
N THR A 289 15.64 11.44 -11.26
CA THR A 289 15.02 10.87 -10.05
C THR A 289 13.54 11.25 -10.00
N LEU A 290 12.66 10.25 -9.84
CA LEU A 290 11.23 10.48 -9.68
C LEU A 290 10.87 10.95 -8.28
N ALA A 291 9.85 11.81 -8.18
CA ALA A 291 9.31 12.22 -6.90
C ALA A 291 8.69 11.02 -6.15
N GLU A 292 8.73 11.05 -4.81
CA GLU A 292 8.23 9.94 -3.97
C GLU A 292 6.77 9.56 -4.29
N THR A 293 5.94 10.53 -4.64
CA THR A 293 4.53 10.32 -5.00
C THR A 293 4.36 9.53 -6.29
N GLU A 294 5.22 9.77 -7.28
CA GLU A 294 5.20 9.08 -8.57
C GLU A 294 5.84 7.70 -8.45
N ALA A 295 6.98 7.62 -7.77
CA ALA A 295 7.65 6.37 -7.43
C ALA A 295 6.73 5.40 -6.68
N ALA A 296 5.86 5.91 -5.79
CA ALA A 296 4.89 5.09 -5.06
C ALA A 296 3.89 4.34 -5.97
N SER A 297 3.62 4.83 -7.18
CA SER A 297 2.75 4.13 -8.14
C SER A 297 3.46 2.91 -8.75
N TYR A 298 4.71 3.11 -9.19
CA TYR A 298 5.58 2.08 -9.77
C TYR A 298 6.00 1.03 -8.74
N ALA A 299 6.21 1.46 -7.49
CA ALA A 299 6.50 0.61 -6.35
C ALA A 299 5.44 -0.49 -6.10
N LYS A 300 4.18 -0.29 -6.55
CA LYS A 300 3.09 -1.27 -6.37
C LYS A 300 3.22 -2.47 -7.30
N SER A 301 3.75 -2.26 -8.50
CA SER A 301 3.91 -3.32 -9.50
C SER A 301 5.33 -3.86 -9.57
N PHE A 302 6.31 -3.20 -8.96
CA PHE A 302 7.69 -3.70 -8.91
C PHE A 302 7.87 -4.88 -7.91
N PRO A 303 8.64 -5.95 -8.24
CA PRO A 303 9.24 -6.29 -9.54
C PRO A 303 8.44 -7.37 -10.30
N ASN A 304 7.18 -7.09 -10.66
CA ASN A 304 6.37 -8.01 -11.48
C ASN A 304 7.05 -8.28 -12.82
N SER A 305 7.36 -9.54 -13.12
CA SER A 305 8.09 -9.96 -14.32
C SER A 305 7.39 -9.68 -15.66
N ASN A 306 6.10 -9.33 -15.63
CA ASN A 306 5.36 -8.93 -16.84
C ASN A 306 5.40 -7.41 -17.08
N GLU A 307 5.80 -6.64 -16.07
CA GLU A 307 5.85 -5.17 -16.10
C GLU A 307 7.27 -4.63 -15.98
N TRP A 308 8.22 -5.41 -15.44
CA TRP A 308 9.59 -5.00 -15.18
C TRP A 308 10.57 -6.04 -15.73
N TYR A 309 11.57 -5.56 -16.46
CA TYR A 309 12.48 -6.38 -17.26
C TYR A 309 13.93 -6.04 -16.92
N LYS A 310 14.71 -7.04 -16.50
CA LYS A 310 16.17 -6.90 -16.30
C LYS A 310 16.94 -6.83 -17.62
N GLY A 311 18.23 -6.52 -17.53
CA GLY A 311 19.11 -6.34 -18.71
C GLY A 311 19.06 -7.46 -19.76
N LYS A 312 18.97 -8.74 -19.39
CA LYS A 312 18.81 -9.83 -20.39
C LYS A 312 17.36 -10.07 -20.80
N GLU A 313 16.40 -9.62 -19.99
CA GLU A 313 14.97 -9.86 -20.21
C GLU A 313 14.36 -8.85 -21.17
N VAL A 314 14.95 -7.66 -21.34
CA VAL A 314 14.51 -6.66 -22.33
C VAL A 314 14.64 -7.15 -23.78
N ASP A 315 15.37 -8.23 -24.03
CA ASP A 315 15.36 -8.95 -25.33
C ASP A 315 13.93 -9.40 -25.71
N LYS A 316 13.04 -9.61 -24.73
CA LYS A 316 11.61 -9.86 -24.97
C LYS A 316 10.92 -8.63 -25.56
N LEU A 317 11.23 -7.43 -25.03
CA LEU A 317 10.70 -6.17 -25.54
C LEU A 317 11.19 -5.90 -26.96
N SER A 318 12.48 -6.18 -27.25
CA SER A 318 13.01 -6.08 -28.62
C SER A 318 12.30 -7.01 -29.62
N LYS A 319 11.91 -8.22 -29.18
CA LYS A 319 11.11 -9.13 -30.03
C LYS A 319 9.67 -8.62 -30.22
N GLU A 320 9.05 -8.08 -29.17
CA GLU A 320 7.73 -7.45 -29.25
C GLU A 320 7.76 -6.24 -30.21
N GLU A 321 8.81 -5.42 -30.16
CA GLU A 321 9.07 -4.32 -31.09
C GLU A 321 9.19 -4.82 -32.54
N ALA A 322 9.98 -5.86 -32.79
CA ALA A 322 10.13 -6.46 -34.11
C ALA A 322 8.78 -6.94 -34.68
N GLY A 323 7.91 -7.51 -33.82
CA GLY A 323 6.56 -7.93 -34.20
C GLY A 323 5.66 -6.76 -34.58
N ILE A 324 5.72 -5.66 -33.82
CA ILE A 324 4.96 -4.43 -34.12
C ILE A 324 5.43 -3.79 -35.42
N ILE A 325 6.76 -3.71 -35.65
CA ILE A 325 7.33 -3.22 -36.91
C ILE A 325 6.85 -4.07 -38.08
N ALA A 326 6.91 -5.40 -37.96
CA ALA A 326 6.44 -6.30 -38.99
C ALA A 326 4.94 -6.13 -39.28
N GLN A 327 4.11 -6.01 -38.24
CA GLN A 327 2.68 -5.77 -38.38
C GLN A 327 2.39 -4.45 -39.11
N ASN A 328 3.04 -3.37 -38.72
CA ASN A 328 2.90 -2.05 -39.35
C ASN A 328 3.36 -2.07 -40.82
N THR A 329 4.47 -2.77 -41.10
CA THR A 329 4.98 -2.95 -42.46
C THR A 329 3.95 -3.68 -43.32
N ILE A 330 3.42 -4.81 -42.86
CA ILE A 330 2.40 -5.56 -43.59
C ILE A 330 1.12 -4.75 -43.81
N ALA A 331 0.69 -3.97 -42.82
CA ALA A 331 -0.48 -3.09 -42.97
C ALA A 331 -0.29 -2.07 -44.12
N SER A 332 0.89 -1.47 -44.23
CA SER A 332 1.23 -0.56 -45.34
C SER A 332 1.20 -1.27 -46.70
N TYR A 333 1.76 -2.48 -46.81
CA TYR A 333 1.79 -3.26 -48.05
C TYR A 333 0.38 -3.71 -48.47
N LYS A 334 -0.48 -4.05 -47.52
CA LYS A 334 -1.89 -4.37 -47.76
C LYS A 334 -2.65 -3.16 -48.29
N ALA A 335 -2.46 -1.99 -47.69
CA ALA A 335 -3.09 -0.75 -48.15
C ALA A 335 -2.68 -0.40 -49.59
N LYS A 336 -1.41 -0.65 -49.94
CA LYS A 336 -0.87 -0.46 -51.30
C LYS A 336 -1.18 -1.63 -52.26
N LYS A 337 -1.91 -2.67 -51.82
CA LYS A 337 -2.25 -3.89 -52.60
C LYS A 337 -1.04 -4.62 -53.20
N LEU A 338 0.09 -4.60 -52.49
CA LEU A 338 1.35 -5.19 -52.96
C LEU A 338 1.49 -6.67 -52.64
N ILE A 339 0.75 -7.18 -51.65
CA ILE A 339 0.85 -8.57 -51.17
C ILE A 339 -0.51 -9.28 -51.23
N GLN A 340 -0.49 -10.57 -51.57
CA GLN A 340 -1.68 -11.42 -51.52
C GLN A 340 -1.98 -11.88 -50.08
N PRO A 341 -3.27 -12.03 -49.71
CA PRO A 341 -3.68 -12.46 -48.37
C PRO A 341 -3.03 -13.78 -47.88
N SER A 342 -2.73 -14.69 -48.81
CA SER A 342 -2.11 -15.99 -48.52
C SER A 342 -0.67 -15.92 -48.02
N PHE A 343 0.04 -14.82 -48.30
CA PHE A 343 1.45 -14.64 -47.94
C PHE A 343 1.66 -13.67 -46.77
N GLU A 344 0.60 -13.00 -46.30
CA GLU A 344 0.69 -11.97 -45.25
C GLU A 344 1.41 -12.49 -43.99
N LYS A 345 1.00 -13.66 -43.48
CA LYS A 345 1.56 -14.22 -42.24
C LYS A 345 3.02 -14.63 -42.39
N GLN A 346 3.40 -15.24 -43.52
CA GLN A 346 4.77 -15.67 -43.76
C GLN A 346 5.70 -14.47 -43.96
N PHE A 347 5.24 -13.46 -44.70
CA PHE A 347 6.04 -12.25 -44.89
C PHE A 347 6.19 -11.47 -43.58
N GLN A 348 5.12 -11.38 -42.76
CA GLN A 348 5.20 -10.81 -41.42
C GLN A 348 6.26 -11.52 -40.57
N ALA A 349 6.23 -12.85 -40.53
CA ALA A 349 7.18 -13.64 -39.74
C ALA A 349 8.63 -13.49 -40.23
N ASP A 350 8.85 -13.36 -41.55
CA ASP A 350 10.18 -13.11 -42.10
C ASP A 350 10.70 -11.72 -41.70
N ILE A 351 9.86 -10.68 -41.79
CA ILE A 351 10.22 -9.32 -41.34
C ILE A 351 10.51 -9.28 -39.84
N GLU A 352 9.63 -9.88 -39.03
CA GLU A 352 9.81 -9.96 -37.57
C GLU A 352 11.14 -10.64 -37.24
N LYS A 353 11.48 -11.74 -37.91
CA LYS A 353 12.74 -12.45 -37.72
C LYS A 353 13.96 -11.61 -38.10
N ILE A 354 13.87 -10.83 -39.19
CA ILE A 354 14.95 -9.93 -39.62
C ILE A 354 15.24 -8.89 -38.53
N TYR A 355 14.21 -8.18 -38.05
CA TYR A 355 14.38 -7.18 -36.99
C TYR A 355 14.78 -7.77 -35.65
N ALA A 356 14.18 -8.90 -35.25
CA ALA A 356 14.56 -9.58 -34.02
C ALA A 356 16.04 -10.00 -34.05
N ASN A 357 16.54 -10.52 -35.17
CA ASN A 357 17.95 -10.87 -35.30
C ASN A 357 18.85 -9.63 -35.20
N LEU A 358 18.49 -8.52 -35.85
CA LEU A 358 19.21 -7.25 -35.72
C LEU A 358 19.32 -6.84 -34.25
N PHE A 359 18.17 -6.70 -33.57
CA PHE A 359 18.12 -6.22 -32.19
C PHE A 359 18.80 -7.14 -31.18
N LEU A 360 18.87 -8.44 -31.45
CA LEU A 360 19.56 -9.38 -30.58
C LEU A 360 21.05 -9.51 -30.88
N SER A 361 21.48 -9.11 -32.08
CA SER A 361 22.88 -9.19 -32.52
C SER A 361 23.74 -8.00 -32.09
N ILE A 362 23.13 -6.88 -31.71
CA ILE A 362 23.85 -5.70 -31.26
C ILE A 362 24.58 -5.99 -29.94
N SER A 363 25.82 -5.52 -29.85
CA SER A 363 26.67 -5.59 -28.67
C SER A 363 26.82 -4.23 -27.98
N SER A 364 26.45 -3.16 -28.68
CA SER A 364 26.34 -1.79 -28.21
C SER A 364 25.31 -1.03 -29.05
N TYR A 365 24.71 0.02 -28.49
CA TYR A 365 23.87 0.94 -29.27
C TYR A 365 24.63 1.58 -30.46
N LYS A 366 25.96 1.72 -30.33
CA LYS A 366 26.85 2.22 -31.39
C LYS A 366 26.93 1.29 -32.61
N ASP A 367 26.48 0.03 -32.48
CA ASP A 367 26.48 -0.94 -33.57
C ASP A 367 25.31 -0.73 -34.55
N LEU A 368 24.34 0.12 -34.20
CA LEU A 368 23.28 0.58 -35.11
C LEU A 368 23.82 1.60 -36.12
N THR A 369 24.73 1.14 -36.96
CA THR A 369 25.37 1.92 -38.03
C THR A 369 24.55 1.89 -39.30
N THR A 370 24.82 2.82 -40.23
CA THR A 370 24.25 2.81 -41.59
C THR A 370 24.43 1.45 -42.28
N GLU A 371 25.55 0.75 -42.04
CA GLU A 371 25.79 -0.58 -42.62
C GLU A 371 24.82 -1.64 -42.06
N ALA A 372 24.53 -1.59 -40.75
CA ALA A 372 23.55 -2.47 -40.13
C ALA A 372 22.14 -2.22 -40.70
N TYR A 373 21.76 -0.96 -40.91
CA TYR A 373 20.49 -0.60 -41.55
C TYR A 373 20.42 -1.05 -43.01
N ASN A 374 21.46 -0.78 -43.81
CA ASN A 374 21.53 -1.22 -45.21
C ASN A 374 21.42 -2.75 -45.35
N LYS A 375 21.99 -3.49 -44.40
CA LYS A 375 21.88 -4.95 -44.36
C LYS A 375 20.44 -5.39 -44.11
N VAL A 376 19.74 -4.73 -43.20
CA VAL A 376 18.33 -5.00 -42.89
C VAL A 376 17.45 -4.67 -44.10
N GLU A 377 17.66 -3.51 -44.73
CA GLU A 377 16.98 -3.13 -45.98
C GLU A 377 17.13 -4.20 -47.05
N SER A 378 18.37 -4.66 -47.29
CA SER A 378 18.65 -5.71 -48.26
C SER A 378 17.93 -7.02 -47.92
N GLN A 379 17.88 -7.41 -46.64
CA GLN A 379 17.17 -8.60 -46.19
C GLN A 379 15.65 -8.48 -46.36
N ILE A 380 15.07 -7.32 -46.05
CA ILE A 380 13.63 -7.07 -46.25
C ILE A 380 13.31 -7.06 -47.75
N GLN A 381 14.13 -6.40 -48.58
CA GLN A 381 13.97 -6.39 -50.03
C GLN A 381 13.98 -7.82 -50.61
N GLN A 382 14.95 -8.64 -50.21
CA GLN A 382 15.03 -10.05 -50.64
C GLN A 382 13.81 -10.87 -50.16
N ALA A 383 13.39 -10.66 -48.90
CA ALA A 383 12.24 -11.36 -48.34
C ALA A 383 10.94 -10.96 -49.05
N GLY A 384 10.72 -9.68 -49.34
CA GLY A 384 9.49 -9.26 -49.99
C GLY A 384 9.45 -9.56 -51.48
N GLU A 385 10.58 -9.62 -52.19
CA GLU A 385 10.61 -10.09 -53.59
C GLU A 385 10.08 -11.52 -53.73
N LYS A 386 10.24 -12.37 -52.71
CA LYS A 386 9.68 -13.73 -52.66
C LYS A 386 8.14 -13.72 -52.68
N TYR A 387 7.50 -12.70 -52.10
CA TYR A 387 6.04 -12.66 -51.90
C TYR A 387 5.32 -11.65 -52.80
N VAL A 388 5.97 -10.55 -53.16
CA VAL A 388 5.47 -9.48 -54.03
C VAL A 388 5.87 -9.72 -55.50
N GLY A 389 6.95 -10.47 -55.71
CA GLY A 389 7.55 -10.75 -57.02
C GLY A 389 8.75 -9.86 -57.32
N LYS A 390 9.77 -10.44 -57.98
CA LYS A 390 10.99 -9.72 -58.38
C LYS A 390 10.67 -8.46 -59.19
N GLY A 391 11.27 -7.33 -58.80
CA GLY A 391 11.08 -6.03 -59.45
C GLY A 391 9.73 -5.35 -59.22
N LYS A 392 8.81 -5.97 -58.47
CA LYS A 392 7.51 -5.38 -58.08
C LYS A 392 7.50 -4.85 -56.65
N MET A 393 8.50 -5.22 -55.85
CA MET A 393 8.66 -4.71 -54.50
C MET A 393 9.20 -3.27 -54.55
N PRO A 394 8.53 -2.29 -53.92
CA PRO A 394 9.09 -0.96 -53.75
C PRO A 394 10.45 -1.03 -53.05
N HIS A 395 11.34 -0.10 -53.37
CA HIS A 395 12.61 0.02 -52.66
C HIS A 395 12.35 0.19 -51.16
N VAL A 396 12.96 -0.66 -50.34
CA VAL A 396 12.93 -0.54 -48.89
C VAL A 396 13.95 0.51 -48.48
N GLU A 397 13.48 1.64 -47.96
CA GLU A 397 14.31 2.64 -47.31
C GLU A 397 13.84 2.75 -45.86
N LEU A 398 14.72 2.39 -44.92
CA LEU A 398 14.48 2.56 -43.50
C LEU A 398 14.66 4.03 -43.18
N CYS A 399 13.62 4.64 -42.61
CA CYS A 399 13.73 5.99 -42.10
C CYS A 399 14.68 6.00 -40.89
N ILE A 400 15.94 6.35 -41.14
CA ILE A 400 16.91 6.69 -40.10
C ILE A 400 16.62 8.14 -39.72
N ALA A 401 15.71 8.36 -38.78
CA ALA A 401 15.52 9.68 -38.21
C ALA A 401 16.80 10.08 -37.45
N SER A 402 17.67 10.86 -38.08
CA SER A 402 18.62 11.67 -37.33
C SER A 402 17.85 12.85 -36.74
N GLU A 403 18.11 13.21 -35.48
CA GLU A 403 17.47 14.37 -34.83
C GLU A 403 17.63 15.65 -35.69
N GLU A 404 18.78 15.81 -36.36
CA GLU A 404 19.05 16.91 -37.31
C GLU A 404 18.15 16.92 -38.56
N SER A 405 17.71 15.75 -39.04
CA SER A 405 16.86 15.66 -40.23
C SER A 405 15.40 16.01 -39.95
N CYS A 406 14.92 15.78 -38.72
CA CYS A 406 13.53 16.09 -38.34
C CYS A 406 13.30 17.59 -38.08
N GLU A 407 14.31 18.36 -37.64
CA GLU A 407 14.19 19.81 -37.43
C GLU A 407 14.07 20.61 -38.74
N LYS A 408 14.76 20.18 -39.81
CA LYS A 408 14.78 20.90 -41.08
C LYS A 408 13.44 20.88 -41.81
N ASP A 409 12.63 19.83 -41.63
CA ASP A 409 11.46 19.60 -42.48
C ASP A 409 10.14 20.15 -41.90
N LYS A 410 10.14 20.75 -40.70
CA LYS A 410 8.99 21.35 -39.98
C LYS A 410 7.71 20.49 -39.90
N SER A 411 7.73 19.23 -40.35
CA SER A 411 6.55 18.38 -40.46
C SER A 411 6.36 17.40 -39.30
N CYS A 412 7.31 17.37 -38.37
CA CYS A 412 7.36 16.41 -37.27
C CYS A 412 7.40 17.20 -35.97
N SER A 413 6.28 17.19 -35.24
CA SER A 413 6.14 17.90 -33.96
C SER A 413 5.85 16.87 -32.86
N PRO A 414 6.50 16.94 -31.68
CA PRO A 414 6.19 16.05 -30.57
C PRO A 414 4.73 16.28 -30.15
N GLY A 415 3.87 15.28 -30.33
CA GLY A 415 2.45 15.33 -29.95
C GLY A 415 1.45 15.35 -31.10
N SER A 416 1.87 15.37 -32.37
CA SER A 416 0.94 15.34 -33.51
C SER A 416 0.52 13.94 -33.97
N GLY A 417 1.06 12.88 -33.34
CA GLY A 417 0.80 11.49 -33.72
C GLY A 417 1.36 11.10 -35.10
N LYS A 418 2.17 11.97 -35.75
CA LYS A 418 2.86 11.69 -37.01
C LYS A 418 4.36 11.53 -36.78
N SER A 419 4.93 10.40 -37.19
CA SER A 419 6.37 10.14 -37.11
C SER A 419 7.10 10.71 -38.32
N CYS A 420 8.40 11.02 -38.20
CA CYS A 420 9.24 11.41 -39.35
C CYS A 420 9.25 10.37 -40.47
N CYS A 421 8.83 9.13 -40.17
CA CYS A 421 8.80 8.01 -41.10
C CYS A 421 7.47 7.90 -41.87
N ASP A 422 6.47 8.72 -41.57
CA ASP A 422 5.11 8.56 -42.12
C ASP A 422 4.97 9.02 -43.58
N LYS A 423 6.05 9.51 -44.21
CA LYS A 423 6.00 10.12 -45.54
C LYS A 423 6.36 9.20 -46.72
N ASN A 424 6.92 8.00 -46.54
CA ASN A 424 7.31 7.12 -47.66
C ASN A 424 6.86 5.65 -47.50
#